data_AF-A0AA39Z0V0-F1
#
_entry.id   AF-A0AA39Z0V0-F1
#
_cell.length_a   1.000
_cell.length_b   1.000
_cell.length_c   1.000
_cell.angle_alpha   90.00
_cell.angle_beta   90.00
_cell.angle_gamma   90.00
#
_symmetry.space_group_name_H-M   'P 1'
#
loop_
_entity.id
_entity.type
_entity.pdbx_description
1 polymer ?
#
loop_
_entity_poly.entity_id
_entity_poly.type
_entity_poly.pdbx_seq_one_letter_code
_entity_poly.pdbx_strand_id
1 'polypeptide(L)'
;MGHSTGCQDCMHYCTKLGDLSREEQVDGIILQGPVSDREALGMSCCPGELERSVEVAKGMVKEGKGEHVVDLGEMPEGWRGSPVTAGRWLSLATKGGDDDFFSSDFTDEELEGIWGGLETPVLILPSERDEWVPFKPAEVQGMIQRWAKFCKPGIVSEFSGLIPGANHRVDNTEENPEGERWLVERVGKFLGAL
;
A
#
# COMPACT_ATOMS: atom_id res chain seq x y z
N MET A 1 -8.69 6.94 6.34
CA MET A 1 -8.69 6.52 4.93
C MET A 1 -7.33 6.83 4.35
N GLY A 2 -6.63 5.81 3.88
CA GLY A 2 -5.38 5.94 3.15
C GLY A 2 -5.63 5.88 1.64
N HIS A 3 -4.91 6.70 0.89
CA HIS A 3 -4.82 6.62 -0.56
C HIS A 3 -3.36 6.39 -0.93
N SER A 4 -3.10 5.48 -1.88
CA SER A 4 -1.75 5.16 -2.34
C SER A 4 -0.86 4.76 -1.15
N THR A 5 0.32 5.35 -0.98
CA THR A 5 1.22 5.11 0.16
C THR A 5 0.58 5.41 1.52
N GLY A 6 -0.45 6.26 1.61
CA GLY A 6 -1.22 6.45 2.84
C GLY A 6 -1.98 5.21 3.31
N CYS A 7 -2.11 4.17 2.46
CA CYS A 7 -2.59 2.86 2.89
C CYS A 7 -1.60 2.18 3.86
N GLN A 8 -0.30 2.41 3.71
CA GLN A 8 0.73 1.89 4.61
C GLN A 8 0.58 2.52 5.98
N ASP A 9 0.30 3.82 6.06
CA ASP A 9 0.04 4.50 7.32
C ASP A 9 -1.14 3.88 8.06
N CYS A 10 -2.22 3.53 7.34
CA CYS A 10 -3.37 2.83 7.93
C CYS A 10 -2.99 1.44 8.47
N MET A 11 -2.20 0.67 7.70
CA MET A 11 -1.74 -0.65 8.13
C MET A 11 -0.81 -0.55 9.35
N HIS A 12 0.15 0.37 9.34
CA HIS A 12 1.02 0.66 10.48
C HIS A 12 0.22 1.03 11.72
N TYR A 13 -0.75 1.95 11.58
CA TYR A 13 -1.59 2.40 12.67
C TYR A 13 -2.32 1.24 13.35
N CYS A 14 -2.92 0.36 12.56
CA CYS A 14 -3.75 -0.74 13.06
C CYS A 14 -2.97 -2.01 13.44
N THR A 15 -1.73 -2.19 12.97
CA THR A 15 -1.01 -3.47 13.16
C THR A 15 0.36 -3.34 13.83
N LYS A 16 0.96 -2.14 13.90
CA LYS A 16 2.34 -1.96 14.36
C LYS A 16 2.51 -1.02 15.57
N LEU A 17 1.55 -0.14 15.84
CA LEU A 17 1.66 0.83 16.95
C LEU A 17 1.51 0.22 18.36
N GLY A 18 1.22 -1.08 18.48
CA GLY A 18 1.07 -1.76 19.76
C GLY A 18 -0.32 -1.52 20.39
N ASP A 19 -0.39 -1.60 21.73
CA ASP A 19 -1.66 -1.44 22.46
C ASP A 19 -2.13 0.02 22.44
N LEU A 20 -3.05 0.32 21.52
CA LEU A 20 -3.74 1.61 21.47
C LEU A 20 -4.79 1.69 22.58
N SER A 21 -4.89 2.84 23.24
CA SER A 21 -6.03 3.13 24.12
C SER A 21 -7.33 3.17 23.31
N ARG A 22 -8.46 3.04 24.00
CA ARG A 22 -9.77 3.05 23.34
C ARG A 22 -10.00 4.34 22.56
N GLU A 23 -9.50 5.47 23.06
CA GLU A 23 -9.64 6.79 22.44
C GLU A 23 -8.75 6.96 21.20
N GLU A 24 -7.71 6.13 21.06
CA GLU A 24 -6.81 6.10 19.89
C GLU A 24 -7.29 5.09 18.84
N GLN A 25 -8.15 4.14 19.19
CA GLN A 25 -8.67 3.18 18.23
C GLN A 25 -9.61 3.86 17.21
N VAL A 26 -9.49 3.47 15.95
CA VAL A 26 -10.40 3.87 14.88
C VAL A 26 -11.43 2.77 14.63
N ASP A 27 -12.67 3.16 14.35
CA ASP A 27 -13.76 2.21 14.10
C ASP A 27 -13.61 1.43 12.79
N GLY A 28 -12.85 1.98 11.83
CA GLY A 28 -12.58 1.34 10.55
C GLY A 28 -11.54 2.08 9.73
N ILE A 29 -10.88 1.34 8.82
CA ILE A 29 -9.92 1.89 7.85
C ILE A 29 -10.37 1.64 6.41
N ILE A 30 -9.96 2.52 5.51
CA ILE A 30 -10.25 2.41 4.08
C ILE A 30 -8.91 2.52 3.36
N LEU A 31 -8.60 1.54 2.52
CA LEU A 31 -7.40 1.47 1.70
C LEU A 31 -7.79 1.66 0.24
N GLN A 32 -7.56 2.84 -0.33
CA GLN A 32 -7.82 3.12 -1.74
C GLN A 32 -6.51 3.13 -2.53
N GLY A 33 -6.45 2.29 -3.58
CA GLY A 33 -5.21 2.04 -4.31
C GLY A 33 -4.07 1.48 -3.44
N PRO A 34 -4.29 0.43 -2.62
CA PRO A 34 -3.19 -0.22 -1.91
C PRO A 34 -2.31 -0.96 -2.92
N VAL A 35 -1.12 -0.41 -3.18
CA VAL A 35 -0.15 -0.94 -4.14
C VAL A 35 1.19 -1.19 -3.44
N SER A 36 1.94 -2.19 -3.91
CA SER A 36 3.31 -2.39 -3.46
C SER A 36 4.23 -1.38 -4.13
N ASP A 37 4.82 -0.47 -3.34
CA ASP A 37 5.85 0.43 -3.86
C ASP A 37 7.03 -0.36 -4.41
N ARG A 38 7.41 -1.48 -3.80
CA ARG A 38 8.51 -2.32 -4.26
C ARG A 38 8.28 -2.85 -5.68
N GLU A 39 7.06 -3.30 -5.96
CA GLU A 39 6.67 -3.79 -7.29
C GLU A 39 6.51 -2.63 -8.28
N ALA A 40 5.90 -1.52 -7.86
CA ALA A 40 5.77 -0.31 -8.67
C ALA A 40 7.15 0.29 -9.04
N LEU A 41 8.10 0.28 -8.11
CA LEU A 41 9.50 0.67 -8.33
C LEU A 41 10.18 -0.26 -9.32
N GLY A 42 10.00 -1.58 -9.17
CA GLY A 42 10.54 -2.57 -10.10
C GLY A 42 10.05 -2.41 -11.54
N MET A 43 8.84 -1.87 -11.73
CA MET A 43 8.30 -1.54 -13.06
C MET A 43 8.78 -0.21 -13.62
N SER A 44 8.86 0.81 -12.76
CA SER A 44 9.00 2.21 -13.18
C SER A 44 10.45 2.70 -13.20
N CYS A 45 11.34 2.04 -12.46
CA CYS A 45 12.74 2.44 -12.33
C CYS A 45 13.67 1.56 -13.18
N CYS A 46 14.77 2.15 -13.64
CA CYS A 46 15.87 1.36 -14.22
C CYS A 46 16.42 0.41 -13.15
N PRO A 47 16.52 -0.92 -13.41
CA PRO A 47 16.97 -1.89 -12.40
C PRO A 47 18.30 -1.53 -11.75
N GLY A 48 19.30 -1.11 -12.55
CA GLY A 48 20.61 -0.73 -12.02
C GLY A 48 20.60 0.57 -11.21
N GLU A 49 19.67 1.49 -11.46
CA GLU A 49 19.51 2.67 -10.60
C GLU A 49 18.82 2.33 -9.28
N LEU A 50 17.80 1.48 -9.34
CA LEU A 50 17.09 1.01 -8.14
C LEU A 50 18.05 0.23 -7.23
N GLU A 51 18.78 -0.74 -7.76
CA GLU A 51 19.77 -1.53 -7.01
C GLU A 51 20.81 -0.64 -6.33
N ARG A 52 21.42 0.28 -7.08
CA ARG A 52 22.42 1.22 -6.54
C ARG A 52 21.83 2.12 -5.44
N SER A 53 20.64 2.67 -5.65
CA SER A 53 20.00 3.54 -4.64
C SER A 53 19.70 2.79 -3.33
N VAL A 54 19.31 1.51 -3.43
CA VAL A 54 19.11 0.63 -2.26
C VAL A 54 20.44 0.35 -1.55
N GLU A 55 21.53 0.11 -2.29
CA GLU A 55 22.86 -0.08 -1.70
C GLU A 55 23.36 1.17 -0.96
N VAL A 56 23.18 2.35 -1.54
CA VAL A 56 23.50 3.64 -0.90
C VAL A 56 22.72 3.79 0.40
N ALA A 57 21.40 3.58 0.37
CA ALA A 57 20.56 3.69 1.55
C ALA A 57 20.92 2.66 2.65
N LYS A 58 21.25 1.41 2.27
CA LYS A 58 21.78 0.40 3.22
C LYS A 58 23.08 0.86 3.89
N GLY A 59 23.98 1.46 3.12
CA GLY A 59 25.22 2.06 3.63
C GLY A 59 24.93 3.15 4.65
N MET A 60 24.04 4.09 4.31
CA MET A 60 23.64 5.19 5.19
C MET A 60 23.03 4.68 6.50
N VAL A 61 22.10 3.71 6.44
CA VAL A 61 21.50 3.11 7.65
C VAL A 61 22.56 2.45 8.54
N LYS A 62 23.51 1.71 7.94
CA LYS A 62 24.61 1.09 8.69
C LYS A 62 25.52 2.12 9.39
N GLU A 63 25.63 3.32 8.84
CA GLU A 63 26.35 4.45 9.45
C GLU A 63 25.52 5.23 10.48
N GLY A 64 24.30 4.82 10.79
CA GLY A 64 23.39 5.54 11.68
C GLY A 64 22.73 6.76 11.04
N LYS A 65 22.72 6.83 9.70
CA LYS A 65 22.14 7.93 8.91
C LYS A 65 20.81 7.55 8.26
N GLY A 66 20.03 6.66 8.88
CA GLY A 66 18.71 6.26 8.36
C GLY A 66 17.76 7.43 8.13
N GLU A 67 17.76 8.40 9.05
CA GLU A 67 16.91 9.62 8.97
C GLU A 67 17.47 10.71 8.04
N HIS A 68 18.59 10.47 7.36
CA HIS A 68 19.15 11.43 6.41
C HIS A 68 18.59 11.18 5.03
N VAL A 69 18.26 12.26 4.32
CA VAL A 69 17.82 12.22 2.93
C VAL A 69 18.91 11.62 2.05
N VAL A 70 18.55 10.65 1.21
CA VAL A 70 19.44 10.11 0.17
C VAL A 70 19.72 11.21 -0.85
N ASP A 71 20.97 11.35 -1.27
CA ASP A 71 21.33 12.33 -2.30
C ASP A 71 20.48 12.11 -3.56
N LEU A 72 19.89 13.18 -4.10
CA LEU A 72 18.99 13.09 -5.25
C LEU A 72 19.70 12.55 -6.50
N GLY A 73 21.01 12.74 -6.63
CA GLY A 73 21.82 12.13 -7.70
C GLY A 73 21.94 10.61 -7.56
N GLU A 74 21.79 10.08 -6.35
CA GLU A 74 21.81 8.63 -6.09
C GLU A 74 20.42 7.98 -6.25
N MET A 75 19.35 8.75 -6.26
CA MET A 75 17.99 8.25 -6.48
C MET A 75 17.74 7.88 -7.96
N PRO A 76 16.85 6.91 -8.26
CA PRO A 76 16.38 6.65 -9.62
C PRO A 76 15.80 7.91 -10.26
N GLU A 77 15.89 8.03 -11.59
CA GLU A 77 15.51 9.26 -12.31
C GLU A 77 14.11 9.77 -11.93
N GLY A 78 13.11 8.89 -11.88
CA GLY A 78 11.73 9.22 -11.52
C GLY A 78 11.52 9.69 -10.07
N TRP A 79 12.51 9.49 -9.20
CA TRP A 79 12.44 9.81 -7.77
C TRP A 79 13.30 11.00 -7.35
N ARG A 80 14.08 11.59 -8.26
CA ARG A 80 14.94 12.75 -7.95
C ARG A 80 14.15 14.01 -7.56
N GLY A 81 12.84 14.05 -7.81
CA GLY A 81 11.94 15.12 -7.39
C GLY A 81 11.31 14.92 -6.01
N SER A 82 11.53 13.76 -5.36
CA SER A 82 10.86 13.35 -4.13
C SER A 82 11.90 12.97 -3.08
N PRO A 83 12.40 13.93 -2.27
CA PRO A 83 13.36 13.66 -1.22
C PRO A 83 12.84 12.61 -0.24
N VAL A 84 13.65 11.57 0.01
CA VAL A 84 13.32 10.47 0.90
C VAL A 84 14.51 10.13 1.78
N THR A 85 14.27 9.87 3.06
CA THR A 85 15.30 9.41 3.99
C THR A 85 15.76 8.00 3.64
N ALA A 86 17.02 7.65 3.92
CA ALA A 86 17.55 6.31 3.65
C ALA A 86 16.71 5.19 4.27
N GLY A 87 16.24 5.35 5.51
CA GLY A 87 15.36 4.39 6.18
C GLY A 87 14.06 4.17 5.41
N ARG A 88 13.32 5.26 5.13
CA ARG A 88 12.10 5.21 4.31
C ARG A 88 12.34 4.64 2.91
N TRP A 89 13.48 4.93 2.26
CA TRP A 89 13.76 4.33 0.95
C TRP A 89 13.86 2.81 1.02
N LEU A 90 14.56 2.27 2.03
CA LEU A 90 14.62 0.82 2.24
C LEU A 90 13.26 0.24 2.60
N SER A 91 12.47 0.96 3.40
CA SER A 91 11.10 0.59 3.75
C SER A 91 10.23 0.34 2.51
N LEU A 92 10.34 1.20 1.50
CA LEU A 92 9.58 1.13 0.25
C LEU A 92 10.18 0.14 -0.77
N ALA A 93 11.51 0.11 -0.89
CA ALA A 93 12.21 -0.54 -2.00
C ALA A 93 12.68 -1.97 -1.72
N THR A 94 12.50 -2.50 -0.50
CA THR A 94 13.02 -3.82 -0.13
C THR A 94 11.94 -4.78 0.37
N LYS A 95 12.15 -6.08 0.14
CA LYS A 95 11.22 -7.11 0.63
C LYS A 95 11.20 -7.15 2.15
N GLY A 96 10.01 -7.04 2.71
CA GLY A 96 9.82 -7.00 4.16
C GLY A 96 10.34 -5.73 4.80
N GLY A 97 10.51 -4.65 4.02
CA GLY A 97 10.65 -3.30 4.57
C GLY A 97 9.40 -2.90 5.35
N ASP A 98 9.52 -1.88 6.20
CA ASP A 98 8.45 -1.51 7.13
C ASP A 98 7.13 -1.15 6.41
N ASP A 99 7.19 -0.66 5.17
CA ASP A 99 6.04 -0.26 4.35
C ASP A 99 5.59 -1.34 3.34
N ASP A 100 6.23 -2.51 3.33
CA ASP A 100 5.95 -3.59 2.37
C ASP A 100 4.77 -4.48 2.84
N PHE A 101 3.55 -3.96 2.70
CA PHE A 101 2.32 -4.66 3.12
C PHE A 101 1.59 -5.40 1.98
N PHE A 102 1.83 -4.98 0.73
CA PHE A 102 0.95 -5.28 -0.41
C PHE A 102 1.63 -6.10 -1.52
N SER A 103 2.90 -6.48 -1.35
CA SER A 103 3.63 -7.23 -2.38
C SER A 103 2.99 -8.60 -2.68
N SER A 104 2.89 -8.92 -3.96
CA SER A 104 2.23 -10.13 -4.43
C SER A 104 3.01 -11.42 -4.12
N ASP A 105 4.33 -11.32 -3.94
CA ASP A 105 5.25 -12.44 -3.77
C ASP A 105 5.41 -12.93 -2.32
N PHE A 106 4.66 -12.36 -1.37
CA PHE A 106 4.68 -12.82 0.01
C PHE A 106 4.15 -14.25 0.14
N THR A 107 4.74 -15.04 1.03
CA THR A 107 4.21 -16.36 1.41
C THR A 107 2.94 -16.23 2.25
N ASP A 108 2.24 -17.32 2.47
CA ASP A 108 1.05 -17.33 3.32
C ASP A 108 1.41 -16.98 4.78
N GLU A 109 2.58 -17.42 5.26
CA GLU A 109 3.08 -17.08 6.60
C GLU A 109 3.44 -15.59 6.73
N GLU A 110 4.04 -14.99 5.68
CA GLU A 110 4.32 -13.55 5.65
C GLU A 110 3.02 -12.74 5.66
N LEU A 111 2.02 -13.15 4.86
CA LEU A 111 0.71 -12.49 4.83
C LEU A 111 -0.07 -12.69 6.14
N GLU A 112 0.04 -13.83 6.80
CA GLU A 112 -0.55 -14.06 8.13
C GLU A 112 0.06 -13.11 9.16
N GLY A 113 1.38 -12.90 9.13
CA GLY A 113 2.07 -11.93 9.99
C GLY A 113 1.69 -10.47 9.73
N ILE A 114 1.21 -10.15 8.52
CA ILE A 114 0.76 -8.80 8.14
C ILE A 114 -0.72 -8.60 8.45
N TRP A 115 -1.57 -9.45 7.91
CA TRP A 115 -3.03 -9.29 7.88
C TRP A 115 -3.73 -10.00 9.03
N GLY A 116 -3.12 -11.04 9.62
CA GLY A 116 -3.71 -11.81 10.71
C GLY A 116 -3.83 -11.04 12.02
N GLY A 117 -3.01 -10.00 12.20
CA GLY A 117 -3.09 -9.08 13.35
C GLY A 117 -4.14 -7.98 13.19
N LEU A 118 -4.78 -7.83 12.03
CA LEU A 118 -5.72 -6.74 11.80
C LEU A 118 -7.06 -7.02 12.50
N GLU A 119 -7.37 -6.23 13.53
CA GLU A 119 -8.64 -6.31 14.27
C GLU A 119 -9.64 -5.22 13.90
N THR A 120 -9.19 -4.20 13.17
CA THR A 120 -10.01 -3.08 12.71
C THR A 120 -10.72 -3.42 11.40
N PRO A 121 -12.04 -3.19 11.28
CA PRO A 121 -12.74 -3.33 10.01
C PRO A 121 -12.05 -2.55 8.88
N VAL A 122 -11.90 -3.19 7.71
CA VAL A 122 -11.17 -2.63 6.57
C VAL A 122 -11.97 -2.73 5.27
N LEU A 123 -11.99 -1.62 4.53
CA LEU A 123 -12.48 -1.56 3.16
C LEU A 123 -11.30 -1.47 2.19
N ILE A 124 -11.18 -2.42 1.27
CA ILE A 124 -10.03 -2.54 0.34
C ILE A 124 -10.51 -2.24 -1.09
N LEU A 125 -10.00 -1.15 -1.67
CA LEU A 125 -10.48 -0.58 -2.94
C LEU A 125 -9.32 -0.32 -3.92
N PRO A 126 -8.70 -1.36 -4.51
CA PRO A 126 -7.75 -1.17 -5.59
C PRO A 126 -8.47 -0.74 -6.87
N SER A 127 -7.73 -0.09 -7.76
CA SER A 127 -8.28 0.36 -9.05
C SER A 127 -8.12 -0.72 -10.12
N GLU A 128 -9.13 -0.90 -10.99
CA GLU A 128 -9.09 -1.94 -12.05
C GLU A 128 -8.00 -1.67 -13.10
N ARG A 129 -7.70 -0.40 -13.37
CA ARG A 129 -6.70 0.04 -14.36
C ARG A 129 -5.57 0.84 -13.71
N ASP A 130 -5.17 0.42 -12.51
CA ASP A 130 -4.08 1.05 -11.78
C ASP A 130 -2.75 0.95 -12.55
N GLU A 131 -2.19 2.09 -12.93
CA GLU A 131 -0.96 2.17 -13.72
C GLU A 131 0.31 1.78 -12.94
N TRP A 132 0.21 1.58 -11.62
CA TRP A 132 1.32 1.15 -10.75
C TRP A 132 1.28 -0.33 -10.41
N VAL A 133 0.36 -1.09 -11.01
CA VAL A 133 0.15 -2.52 -10.74
C VAL A 133 0.41 -3.33 -12.01
N PRO A 134 1.41 -4.25 -12.03
CA PRO A 134 1.78 -5.02 -13.22
C PRO A 134 0.86 -6.22 -13.48
N PHE A 135 -0.28 -6.29 -12.79
CA PHE A 135 -1.14 -7.47 -12.74
C PHE A 135 -2.48 -7.19 -13.40
N LYS A 136 -3.09 -8.25 -13.94
CA LYS A 136 -4.45 -8.16 -14.47
C LYS A 136 -5.45 -8.01 -13.33
N PRO A 137 -6.63 -7.42 -13.58
CA PRO A 137 -7.69 -7.28 -12.58
C PRO A 137 -8.03 -8.57 -11.81
N ALA A 138 -8.03 -9.72 -12.50
CA ALA A 138 -8.31 -11.02 -11.88
C ALA A 138 -7.22 -11.46 -10.88
N GLU A 139 -5.95 -11.13 -11.15
CA GLU A 139 -4.83 -11.42 -10.26
C GLU A 139 -4.90 -10.51 -9.02
N VAL A 140 -5.18 -9.21 -9.21
CA VAL A 140 -5.39 -8.25 -8.11
C VAL A 140 -6.57 -8.69 -7.23
N GLN A 141 -7.69 -9.10 -7.81
CA GLN A 141 -8.82 -9.66 -7.05
C GLN A 141 -8.38 -10.89 -6.22
N GLY A 142 -7.54 -11.75 -6.81
CA GLY A 142 -6.97 -12.91 -6.13
C GLY A 142 -6.08 -12.52 -4.94
N MET A 143 -5.31 -11.43 -5.05
CA MET A 143 -4.49 -10.90 -3.95
C MET A 143 -5.34 -10.42 -2.79
N ILE A 144 -6.40 -9.63 -3.04
CA ILE A 144 -7.33 -9.17 -2.00
C ILE A 144 -7.97 -10.38 -1.29
N GLN A 145 -8.42 -11.37 -2.06
CA GLN A 145 -8.99 -12.59 -1.51
C GLN A 145 -7.98 -13.38 -0.68
N ARG A 146 -6.71 -13.37 -1.06
CA ARG A 146 -5.63 -14.01 -0.31
C ARG A 146 -5.37 -13.28 1.02
N TRP A 147 -5.28 -11.95 1.02
CA TRP A 147 -5.15 -11.14 2.25
C TRP A 147 -6.32 -11.38 3.21
N ALA A 148 -7.56 -11.40 2.68
CA ALA A 148 -8.76 -11.60 3.47
C ALA A 148 -8.82 -12.96 4.18
N LYS A 149 -8.16 -14.00 3.67
CA LYS A 149 -8.11 -15.33 4.31
C LYS A 149 -7.40 -15.32 5.67
N PHE A 150 -6.48 -14.39 5.87
CA PHE A 150 -5.73 -14.28 7.13
C PHE A 150 -6.43 -13.40 8.14
N CYS A 151 -7.35 -12.53 7.70
CA CYS A 151 -8.14 -11.70 8.59
C CYS A 151 -9.22 -12.52 9.32
N LYS A 152 -9.60 -12.10 10.53
CA LYS A 152 -10.76 -12.68 11.24
C LYS A 152 -12.05 -12.44 10.42
N PRO A 153 -13.07 -13.33 10.53
CA PRO A 153 -14.35 -13.13 9.85
C PRO A 153 -14.97 -11.77 10.17
N GLY A 154 -15.40 -11.03 9.14
CA GLY A 154 -16.02 -9.71 9.29
C GLY A 154 -15.05 -8.53 9.31
N ILE A 155 -13.73 -8.76 9.39
CA ILE A 155 -12.72 -7.68 9.33
C ILE A 155 -12.66 -7.08 7.94
N VAL A 156 -12.50 -7.89 6.90
CA VAL A 156 -12.55 -7.38 5.52
C VAL A 156 -14.00 -7.18 5.12
N SER A 157 -14.35 -5.93 4.83
CA SER A 157 -15.68 -5.53 4.41
C SER A 157 -16.10 -6.23 3.12
N GLU A 158 -17.34 -6.71 3.07
CA GLU A 158 -17.97 -7.26 1.86
C GLU A 158 -18.12 -6.22 0.73
N PHE A 159 -17.95 -4.94 1.05
CA PHE A 159 -17.97 -3.86 0.07
C PHE A 159 -16.61 -3.63 -0.61
N SER A 160 -15.57 -4.38 -0.23
CA SER A 160 -14.26 -4.35 -0.88
C SER A 160 -14.33 -4.89 -2.32
N GLY A 161 -13.51 -4.35 -3.21
CA GLY A 161 -13.46 -4.76 -4.61
C GLY A 161 -12.75 -3.76 -5.51
N LEU A 162 -12.53 -4.15 -6.77
CA LEU A 162 -11.90 -3.26 -7.73
C LEU A 162 -12.83 -2.11 -8.13
N ILE A 163 -12.29 -0.89 -8.13
CA ILE A 163 -12.97 0.30 -8.63
C ILE A 163 -13.03 0.19 -10.17
N PRO A 164 -14.23 0.06 -10.79
CA PRO A 164 -14.36 -0.24 -12.20
C PRO A 164 -13.73 0.84 -13.08
N GLY A 165 -12.88 0.43 -14.03
CA GLY A 165 -12.24 1.31 -15.02
C GLY A 165 -11.34 2.43 -14.47
N ALA A 166 -11.14 2.52 -13.15
CA ALA A 166 -10.41 3.61 -12.52
C ALA A 166 -8.90 3.45 -12.69
N ASN A 167 -8.20 4.58 -12.81
CA ASN A 167 -6.75 4.66 -12.63
C ASN A 167 -6.39 4.74 -11.13
N HIS A 168 -5.10 4.84 -10.80
CA HIS A 168 -4.65 4.84 -9.40
C HIS A 168 -5.34 5.89 -8.52
N ARG A 169 -5.52 7.10 -9.05
CA ARG A 169 -6.08 8.26 -8.33
C ARG A 169 -7.59 8.37 -8.42
N VAL A 170 -8.23 7.57 -9.29
CA VAL A 170 -9.66 7.66 -9.62
C VAL A 170 -10.04 9.06 -10.15
N ASP A 171 -9.12 9.73 -10.84
CA ASP A 171 -9.29 11.09 -11.37
C ASP A 171 -9.62 11.10 -12.87
N ASN A 172 -9.72 9.94 -13.50
CA ASN A 172 -10.17 9.79 -14.89
C ASN A 172 -11.70 9.92 -15.04
N THR A 173 -12.33 10.81 -14.29
CA THR A 173 -13.80 10.89 -14.14
C THR A 173 -14.52 11.36 -15.40
N GLU A 174 -13.88 12.16 -16.25
CA GLU A 174 -14.44 12.55 -17.56
C GLU A 174 -14.60 11.35 -18.49
N GLU A 175 -13.65 10.40 -18.45
CA GLU A 175 -13.65 9.18 -19.27
C GLU A 175 -14.41 8.03 -18.58
N ASN A 176 -14.39 7.99 -17.26
CA ASN A 176 -14.95 6.94 -16.42
C ASN A 176 -15.64 7.49 -15.17
N PRO A 177 -16.81 8.13 -15.32
CA PRO A 177 -17.54 8.69 -14.19
C PRO A 177 -18.16 7.61 -13.29
N GLU A 178 -18.19 6.35 -13.74
CA GLU A 178 -18.70 5.22 -12.95
C GLU A 178 -17.73 4.80 -11.85
N GLY A 179 -16.42 4.90 -12.07
CA GLY A 179 -15.41 4.54 -11.06
C GLY A 179 -15.53 5.39 -9.79
N GLU A 180 -15.61 6.72 -9.93
CA GLU A 180 -15.77 7.64 -8.81
C GLU A 180 -17.11 7.41 -8.08
N ARG A 181 -18.21 7.27 -8.81
CA ARG A 181 -19.52 6.96 -8.20
C ARG A 181 -19.50 5.67 -7.42
N TRP A 182 -18.89 4.63 -7.99
CA TRP A 182 -18.75 3.33 -7.34
C TRP A 182 -17.92 3.43 -6.06
N LEU A 183 -16.79 4.15 -6.10
CA LEU A 183 -15.95 4.41 -4.93
C LEU A 183 -16.75 5.09 -3.81
N VAL A 184 -17.42 6.20 -4.12
CA VAL A 184 -18.20 6.98 -3.14
C VAL A 184 -19.33 6.15 -2.54
N GLU A 185 -20.04 5.36 -3.35
CA GLU A 185 -21.11 4.48 -2.88
C GLU A 185 -20.59 3.43 -1.89
N ARG A 186 -19.47 2.78 -2.19
CA ARG A 186 -18.88 1.73 -1.33
C ARG A 186 -18.33 2.30 -0.04
N VAL A 187 -17.67 3.46 -0.09
CA VAL A 187 -17.25 4.18 1.10
C VAL A 187 -18.45 4.54 1.98
N GLY A 188 -19.51 5.10 1.40
CA GLY A 188 -20.73 5.44 2.13
C GLY A 188 -21.39 4.24 2.80
N LYS A 189 -21.48 3.10 2.11
CA LYS A 189 -22.02 1.85 2.67
C LYS A 189 -21.18 1.32 3.82
N PHE A 190 -19.85 1.35 3.68
CA PHE A 190 -18.96 0.91 4.74
C PHE A 190 -19.08 1.79 5.97
N LEU A 191 -19.01 3.11 5.82
CA LEU A 191 -19.16 4.05 6.93
C LEU A 191 -20.52 3.93 7.63
N GLY A 192 -21.59 3.62 6.89
CA GLY A 192 -22.92 3.39 7.47
C GLY A 192 -23.09 2.04 8.18
N ALA A 193 -22.12 1.13 8.05
CA ALA A 193 -22.13 -0.21 8.64
C ALA A 193 -21.17 -0.38 9.83
N LEU A 194 -20.29 0.60 10.08
CA LEU A 194 -19.47 0.71 11.29
C LEU A 194 -20.35 1.12 12.48
#